data_AF-A0AAX1CJN7-F1
#
_entry.id   AF-A0AAX1CJN7-F1
#
_cell.length_a   1.000
_cell.length_b   1.000
_cell.length_c   1.000
_cell.angle_alpha   90.00
_cell.angle_beta   90.00
_cell.angle_gamma   90.00
#
_symmetry.space_group_name_H-M   'P 1'
#
loop_
_entity.id
_entity.type
_entity.pdbx_description
1 polymer ?
#
loop_
_entity_poly.entity_id
_entity_poly.type
_entity_poly.pdbx_seq_one_letter_code
_entity_poly.pdbx_strand_id
1 'polypeptide(L)' 'MSTGFDGVRPASESSIEIGFFYQGRHCVERIRVKPTAANLKRAAERRNAILAAIARGDFDYDAEFPRRAASSRSSKDPT' A
#
# COMPACT_ATOMS: atom_id res chain seq x y z
N MET A 1 0.66 -22.31 7.28
CA MET A 1 1.65 -21.43 7.95
C MET A 1 2.43 -20.70 6.87
N SER A 2 2.14 -19.42 6.62
CA SER A 2 2.79 -18.66 5.53
C SER A 2 4.02 -17.94 6.08
N THR A 3 5.14 -18.66 6.20
CA THR A 3 6.45 -18.11 6.56
C THR A 3 7.09 -17.47 5.32
N GLY A 4 6.76 -16.22 5.06
CA GLY A 4 7.41 -15.39 4.05
C GLY A 4 6.65 -14.07 3.98
N PHE A 5 7.29 -12.99 4.44
CA PHE A 5 6.77 -11.62 4.56
C PHE A 5 5.31 -11.48 4.06
N ASP A 6 4.36 -11.82 4.93
CA ASP A 6 2.97 -12.01 4.54
C ASP A 6 2.48 -10.72 3.85
N GLY A 7 2.11 -10.82 2.58
CA GLY A 7 1.69 -9.67 1.77
C GLY A 7 2.79 -8.79 1.16
N VAL A 8 4.10 -9.00 1.36
CA VAL A 8 5.14 -8.23 0.64
C VAL A 8 5.82 -9.11 -0.40
N ARG A 9 5.81 -8.67 -1.66
CA ARG A 9 6.38 -9.43 -2.78
C ARG A 9 7.18 -8.55 -3.72
N PRO A 10 8.30 -9.04 -4.27
CA PRO A 10 8.95 -8.37 -5.39
C PRO A 10 8.04 -8.46 -6.62
N ALA A 11 7.61 -7.31 -7.13
CA ALA A 11 6.73 -7.23 -8.30
C ALA A 11 7.51 -7.21 -9.62
N SER A 12 8.69 -6.58 -9.59
CA SER A 12 9.59 -6.46 -10.74
C SER A 12 11.01 -6.19 -10.23
N GLU A 13 12.00 -6.20 -11.12
CA GLU A 13 13.42 -5.93 -10.79
C GLU A 13 13.66 -4.56 -10.14
N SER A 14 12.68 -3.65 -10.20
CA SER A 14 12.72 -2.30 -9.65
C SER A 14 11.46 -1.94 -8.85
N SER A 15 10.65 -2.92 -8.45
CA SER A 15 9.40 -2.65 -7.72
C SER A 15 9.07 -3.72 -6.69
N ILE A 16 8.52 -3.28 -5.56
CA ILE A 16 7.97 -4.13 -4.50
C ILE A 16 6.47 -3.85 -4.42
N GLU A 17 5.66 -4.90 -4.29
CA GLU A 17 4.25 -4.81 -4.01
C GLU A 17 3.95 -5.19 -2.56
N ILE A 18 3.01 -4.47 -1.96
CA ILE A 18 2.49 -4.71 -0.61
C ILE A 18 0.99 -4.95 -0.72
N GLY A 19 0.58 -6.19 -0.53
CA GLY A 19 -0.79 -6.63 -0.36
C GLY A 19 -1.26 -6.59 1.10
N PHE A 20 -2.40 -5.95 1.33
CA PHE A 20 -3.07 -5.90 2.62
C PHE A 20 -4.59 -5.88 2.45
N PHE A 21 -5.32 -6.24 3.50
CA PHE A 21 -6.78 -6.13 3.52
C PHE A 21 -7.18 -4.85 4.25
N TYR A 22 -8.03 -4.05 3.62
CA TYR A 22 -8.61 -2.85 4.21
C TYR A 22 -10.12 -2.81 3.90
N GLN A 23 -10.96 -2.66 4.93
CA GLN A 23 -12.43 -2.60 4.80
C GLN A 23 -13.03 -3.76 3.96
N GLY A 24 -12.50 -4.98 4.11
CA GLY A 24 -12.95 -6.15 3.35
C GLY A 24 -12.49 -6.20 1.88
N ARG A 25 -11.66 -5.24 1.44
CA ARG A 25 -11.07 -5.19 0.11
C ARG A 25 -9.60 -5.58 0.18
N HIS A 26 -9.16 -6.41 -0.76
CA HIS A 26 -7.74 -6.70 -0.94
C HIS A 26 -7.10 -5.57 -1.74
N CYS A 27 -6.22 -4.81 -1.09
CA CYS A 27 -5.48 -3.71 -1.69
C CYS A 27 -4.04 -4.16 -1.95
N VAL A 28 -3.53 -3.88 -3.15
CA VAL A 28 -2.15 -4.16 -3.54
C VAL A 28 -1.51 -2.86 -3.98
N GLU A 29 -0.50 -2.44 -3.25
CA GLU A 29 0.19 -1.18 -3.49
C GLU A 29 1.60 -1.41 -4.02
N ARG A 30 1.99 -0.63 -5.04
CA ARG A 30 3.24 -0.85 -5.76
C ARG A 30 4.23 0.28 -5.50
N ILE A 31 5.31 -0.06 -4.80
CA ILE A 31 6.40 0.85 -4.49
C ILE A 31 7.50 0.68 -5.54
N ARG A 32 7.84 1.78 -6.24
CA ARG A 32 8.94 1.84 -7.22
C ARG A 32 10.31 1.89 -6.53
N VAL A 33 10.67 0.80 -5.86
CA VAL A 33 11.99 0.61 -5.25
C VAL A 33 12.55 -0.75 -5.64
N LYS A 34 13.87 -0.83 -5.79
CA LYS A 34 14.55 -2.09 -6.08
C LYS A 34 14.25 -3.11 -4.97
N PRO A 35 13.83 -4.35 -5.27
CA PRO A 35 13.53 -5.39 -4.29
C PRO A 35 14.83 -5.94 -3.66
N THR A 36 15.52 -5.12 -2.89
CA THR A 36 16.67 -5.52 -2.09
C THR A 36 16.20 -5.97 -0.70
N ALA A 37 16.99 -6.77 0.01
CA ALA A 37 16.62 -7.25 1.35
C ALA A 37 16.25 -6.12 2.33
N ALA A 38 16.99 -5.01 2.29
CA ALA A 38 16.71 -3.82 3.09
C ALA A 38 15.35 -3.17 2.71
N ASN A 39 15.05 -3.06 1.42
CA ASN A 39 13.79 -2.48 0.95
C ASN A 39 12.60 -3.41 1.20
N LEU A 40 12.78 -4.73 1.11
CA LEU A 40 11.77 -5.73 1.49
C LEU A 40 11.44 -5.63 2.97
N LYS A 41 12.46 -5.49 3.84
CA LYS A 41 12.25 -5.25 5.28
C LYS A 41 11.47 -3.97 5.52
N ARG A 42 11.86 -2.87 4.86
CA ARG A 42 11.17 -1.57 4.98
C ARG A 42 9.72 -1.63 4.47
N ALA A 43 9.46 -2.39 3.41
CA ALA A 43 8.12 -2.64 2.89
C ALA A 43 7.28 -3.46 3.89
N ALA A 44 7.87 -4.46 4.54
CA ALA A 44 7.19 -5.23 5.59
C ALA A 44 6.87 -4.37 6.83
N GLU A 45 7.81 -3.52 7.26
CA GLU A 45 7.58 -2.56 8.35
C GLU A 45 6.46 -1.58 7.99
N ARG A 46 6.46 -1.06 6.75
CA ARG A 46 5.38 -0.22 6.25
C ARG A 46 4.03 -0.93 6.27
N ARG A 47 3.96 -2.19 5.80
CA ARG A 47 2.73 -3.00 5.90
C ARG A 47 2.25 -3.11 7.33
N ASN A 48 3.15 -3.32 8.28
CA ASN A 48 2.79 -3.42 9.69
C ASN A 48 2.23 -2.10 10.24
N ALA A 49 2.81 -0.95 9.84
CA ALA A 49 2.30 0.36 10.20
C ALA A 49 0.89 0.61 9.64
N ILE A 50 0.64 0.21 8.38
CA ILE A 50 -0.69 0.23 7.74
C ILE A 50 -1.68 -0.58 8.57
N LEU A 51 -1.37 -1.86 8.84
CA LEU A 51 -2.25 -2.74 9.61
C LEU A 51 -2.55 -2.17 11.01
N ALA A 52 -1.55 -1.57 11.67
CA ALA A 52 -1.74 -0.91 12.95
C ALA A 52 -2.61 0.36 12.86
N ALA A 53 -2.51 1.13 11.78
CA ALA A 53 -3.41 2.26 11.52
C ALA A 53 -4.84 1.79 11.20
N ILE A 54 -4.99 0.71 10.42
CA ILE A 54 -6.29 0.10 10.10
C ILE A 54 -6.96 -0.41 11.36
N ALA A 55 -6.21 -1.11 12.22
CA ALA A 55 -6.70 -1.62 13.50
C ALA A 55 -7.16 -0.49 14.44
N ARG A 56 -6.52 0.69 14.35
CA ARG A 56 -6.94 1.90 15.08
C ARG A 56 -8.14 2.61 14.43
N GLY A 57 -8.47 2.29 13.18
CA GLY A 57 -9.51 2.99 12.41
C GLY A 57 -9.07 4.34 11.84
N ASP A 58 -7.77 4.66 11.89
CA ASP A 58 -7.19 5.94 11.46
C ASP A 58 -6.46 5.85 10.12
N PHE A 59 -6.42 4.65 9.52
CA PHE A 59 -5.78 4.47 8.23
C PHE A 59 -6.60 5.10 7.10
N ASP A 60 -6.00 6.07 6.42
CA ASP A 60 -6.49 6.66 5.19
C ASP A 60 -5.60 6.24 4.02
N TYR A 61 -6.17 5.42 3.13
CA TYR A 61 -5.47 4.91 1.95
C TYR A 61 -5.06 6.03 0.98
N ASP A 62 -5.91 7.04 0.78
CA ASP A 62 -5.65 8.12 -0.18
C ASP A 62 -4.55 9.07 0.34
N ALA A 63 -4.52 9.28 1.65
CA ALA A 63 -3.47 10.05 2.31
C ALA A 63 -2.11 9.32 2.31
N GLU A 64 -2.09 8.00 2.54
CA GLU A 64 -0.84 7.25 2.63
C GLU A 64 -0.28 6.86 1.25
N PHE A 65 -1.17 6.59 0.30
CA PHE A 65 -0.86 6.32 -1.10
C PHE A 65 -1.59 7.33 -1.97
N PRO A 66 -1.09 8.59 -2.02
CA PRO A 66 -1.63 9.55 -2.95
C PRO A 66 -1.36 9.00 -4.34
N ARG A 67 -2.39 8.39 -4.92
CA ARG A 67 -2.37 7.94 -6.30
C ARG A 67 -1.94 9.18 -7.06
N ARG A 68 -0.92 9.07 -7.91
CA ARG A 68 -0.58 10.13 -8.85
C ARG A 68 -1.69 10.21 -9.92
N ALA A 69 -2.93 10.43 -9.49
CA ALA A 69 -4.00 10.94 -10.29
C ALA A 69 -3.77 12.44 -10.41
N ALA A 70 -2.80 12.82 -11.25
CA ALA A 70 -2.94 14.07 -11.94
C ALA A 70 -4.16 13.92 -12.84
N SER A 71 -5.34 14.34 -12.37
CA SER A 71 -6.50 14.76 -13.16
C SER A 71 -7.61 15.24 -12.23
N SER A 72 -7.67 16.56 -12.05
CA SER A 72 -8.88 17.37 -11.84
C SER A 72 -10.00 16.83 -10.93
N ARG A 73 -10.16 17.49 -9.78
CA ARG A 73 -11.50 17.83 -9.29
C ARG A 73 -12.31 18.48 -10.42
N SER A 74 -13.18 17.72 -11.07
CA SER A 74 -14.43 18.23 -11.64
C SER A 74 -15.57 17.58 -10.86
N SER A 75 -15.73 18.01 -9.62
CA SER A 75 -17.03 17.94 -8.94
C SER A 75 -17.73 19.26 -9.25
N LYS A 76 -18.37 19.34 -10.41
CA LYS A 76 -19.46 20.29 -10.62
C LYS A 76 -20.73 19.54 -10.21
N ASP A 77 -21.21 19.82 -9.01
CA ASP A 77 -22.58 19.51 -8.60
C ASP A 77 -23.56 20.15 -9.59
N PRO A 78 -24.53 19.41 -10.16
CA PRO A 78 -25.72 20.00 -10.73
C PRO A 78 -26.87 19.89 -9.72
N THR A 79 -27.34 21.03 -9.22
CA THR A 79 -28.71 21.20 -8.72
C THR A 79 -29.50 21.94 -9.78
#